data_AF-A0A1I4LT30-F1
#
_entry.id   AF-A0A1I4LT30-F1
#
_cell.length_a   1.000
_cell.length_b   1.000
_cell.length_c   1.000
_cell.angle_alpha   90.00
_cell.angle_beta   90.00
_cell.angle_gamma   90.00
#
_symmetry.space_group_name_H-M   'P 1'
#
loop_
_entity.id
_entity.type
_entity.pdbx_description
1 polymer ?
#
loop_
_entity_poly.entity_id
_entity_poly.type
_entity_poly.pdbx_seq_one_letter_code
_entity_poly.pdbx_strand_id
1 'polypeptide(L)'
;MARNIEIKARVADLQAVAKAAERLGAQGPTGILQDDAFFPCPNGRLKLRAFADGTGELIFYRRADQAGPKESFYLRSHTTQPDVLRESLVLAYGSAGRVRKKRLLYMHGRTRIHIDDVQGLGSFVELEVVLRDGESAEDGVREAHQLMEDLAIDPAQLIEGAYVDLLQAATPTLPEALTASLVDRHRESGRYYHGLSHVEALLRWLDRSRGLAADARAIEAAIWFHDAVYDTRSKRNEADSAQLARRELEALAWPQPAIAKVEAMVLATAGHALPAAADEDTRLFIDLDLSVLGQPAPVYAAYAEAIRREYHWVDEAAYRAGRQGVLRAFLERPRIYNTQRWHDAWEAQARANLRQELARLEGR
;
A
#
# COMPACT_ATOMS: atom_id res chain seq x y z
N MET A 1 2.93 33.00 -11.00
CA MET A 1 3.10 31.62 -10.46
C MET A 1 1.73 31.12 -10.07
N ALA A 2 1.39 29.86 -10.35
CA ALA A 2 0.03 29.38 -10.12
C ALA A 2 -0.28 29.29 -8.61
N ARG A 3 -1.39 29.90 -8.21
CA ARG A 3 -1.88 29.98 -6.83
C ARG A 3 -3.36 29.61 -6.80
N ASN A 4 -3.79 28.96 -5.74
CA ASN A 4 -5.21 28.71 -5.47
C ASN A 4 -5.53 28.83 -3.99
N ILE A 5 -6.78 29.15 -3.69
CA ILE A 5 -7.36 28.94 -2.36
C ILE A 5 -7.97 27.54 -2.34
N GLU A 6 -7.53 26.71 -1.40
CA GLU A 6 -8.04 25.35 -1.27
C GLU A 6 -8.75 25.10 0.07
N ILE A 7 -9.82 24.32 0.02
CA ILE A 7 -10.58 23.81 1.16
C ILE A 7 -10.72 22.31 1.02
N LYS A 8 -10.77 21.61 2.16
CA LYS A 8 -11.07 20.18 2.21
C LYS A 8 -12.04 19.89 3.33
N ALA A 9 -13.08 19.12 3.02
CA ALA A 9 -14.06 18.67 3.99
C ALA A 9 -14.35 17.17 3.85
N ARG A 10 -14.62 16.52 4.97
CA ARG A 10 -15.15 15.14 5.00
C ARG A 10 -16.67 15.19 4.85
N VAL A 11 -17.21 14.38 3.93
CA VAL A 11 -18.66 14.35 3.67
C VAL A 11 -19.21 12.94 3.83
N ALA A 12 -20.46 12.85 4.27
CA ALA A 12 -21.14 11.56 4.46
C ALA A 12 -21.76 11.01 3.17
N ASP A 13 -22.15 11.90 2.24
CA ASP A 13 -22.85 11.55 1.01
C ASP A 13 -22.27 12.32 -0.19
N LEU A 14 -21.47 11.63 -1.02
CA LEU A 14 -20.91 12.19 -2.25
C LEU A 14 -21.98 12.52 -3.29
N GLN A 15 -23.11 11.79 -3.32
CA GLN A 15 -24.18 12.03 -4.28
C GLN A 15 -24.93 13.31 -3.95
N ALA A 16 -25.11 13.62 -2.67
CA ALA A 16 -25.71 14.87 -2.23
C ALA A 16 -24.88 16.08 -2.70
N VAL A 17 -23.56 16.02 -2.53
CA VAL A 17 -22.63 17.07 -2.99
C VAL A 17 -22.62 17.19 -4.52
N ALA A 18 -22.62 16.07 -5.24
CA ALA A 18 -22.67 16.07 -6.71
C ALA A 18 -23.96 16.73 -7.24
N LYS A 19 -25.12 16.39 -6.67
CA LYS A 19 -26.40 17.01 -7.00
C LYS A 19 -26.42 18.50 -6.66
N ALA A 20 -25.76 18.92 -5.57
CA ALA A 20 -25.64 20.33 -5.24
C ALA A 20 -24.79 21.08 -6.27
N ALA A 21 -23.63 20.53 -6.66
CA ALA A 21 -22.78 21.12 -7.70
C ALA A 21 -23.52 21.27 -9.05
N GLU A 22 -24.31 20.26 -9.44
CA GLU A 22 -25.13 20.31 -10.65
C GLU A 22 -26.22 21.39 -10.58
N ARG A 23 -26.88 21.56 -9.43
CA ARG A 23 -27.86 22.64 -9.23
C ARG A 23 -27.24 24.03 -9.29
N LEU A 24 -25.97 24.18 -8.92
CA LEU A 24 -25.20 25.42 -9.07
C LEU A 24 -24.75 25.68 -10.51
N GLY A 25 -25.07 24.79 -11.46
CA GLY A 25 -24.66 24.91 -12.85
C GLY A 25 -23.17 24.64 -13.07
N ALA A 26 -22.52 23.87 -12.18
CA ALA A 26 -21.15 23.44 -12.39
C ALA A 26 -21.05 22.47 -13.59
N GLN A 27 -20.06 22.67 -14.45
CA GLN A 27 -19.82 21.84 -15.63
C GLN A 27 -19.08 20.55 -15.26
N GLY A 28 -19.48 19.42 -15.86
CA GLY A 28 -18.92 18.10 -15.54
C GLY A 28 -20.02 17.07 -15.25
N PRO A 29 -19.72 15.98 -14.51
CA PRO A 29 -18.41 15.63 -13.96
C PRO A 29 -17.45 15.04 -15.00
N THR A 30 -16.16 15.23 -14.76
CA THR A 30 -15.11 14.38 -15.35
C THR A 30 -14.62 13.38 -14.31
N GLY A 31 -14.73 12.09 -14.59
CA GLY A 31 -14.23 11.03 -13.73
C GLY A 31 -12.73 10.82 -13.91
N ILE A 32 -11.97 10.84 -12.82
CA ILE A 32 -10.51 10.71 -12.83
C ILE A 32 -10.09 9.68 -11.78
N LEU A 33 -9.39 8.64 -12.21
CA LEU A 33 -8.65 7.75 -11.32
C LEU A 33 -7.27 8.36 -11.05
N GLN A 34 -6.95 8.58 -9.78
CA GLN A 34 -5.67 9.17 -9.39
C GLN A 34 -4.92 8.24 -8.46
N ASP A 35 -3.63 8.09 -8.75
CA ASP A 35 -2.67 7.36 -7.94
C ASP A 35 -1.48 8.26 -7.63
N ASP A 36 -1.52 8.88 -6.45
CA ASP A 36 -0.56 9.88 -5.98
C ASP A 36 0.47 9.22 -5.06
N ALA A 37 1.73 9.12 -5.47
CA ALA A 37 2.85 8.75 -4.60
C ALA A 37 3.48 10.01 -3.99
N PHE A 38 3.71 10.02 -2.67
CA PHE A 38 4.28 11.15 -1.95
C PHE A 38 5.73 10.86 -1.53
N PHE A 39 6.55 11.91 -1.49
CA PHE A 39 7.97 11.80 -1.16
C PHE A 39 8.33 12.82 -0.07
N PRO A 40 9.28 12.49 0.82
CA PRO A 40 9.82 13.45 1.78
C PRO A 40 10.34 14.71 1.05
N CYS A 41 9.88 15.88 1.50
CA CYS A 41 10.25 17.15 0.89
C CYS A 41 10.29 18.24 1.97
N PRO A 42 11.47 18.57 2.55
CA PRO A 42 11.57 19.52 3.67
C PRO A 42 11.03 20.92 3.35
N ASN A 43 11.01 21.30 2.08
CA ASN A 43 10.63 22.64 1.61
C ASN A 43 9.17 22.74 1.15
N GLY A 44 8.33 21.73 1.41
CA GLY A 44 6.94 21.72 0.97
C GLY A 44 6.42 20.31 0.88
N ARG A 45 5.72 19.98 -0.20
CA ARG A 45 5.23 18.64 -0.47
C ARG A 45 5.52 18.29 -1.92
N LEU A 46 5.96 17.06 -2.13
CA LEU A 46 6.24 16.52 -3.46
C LEU A 46 5.40 15.27 -3.65
N LYS A 47 4.64 15.24 -4.74
CA LYS A 47 3.91 14.05 -5.15
C LYS A 47 4.03 13.77 -6.64
N LEU A 48 3.98 12.51 -7.01
CA LEU A 48 3.88 12.04 -8.38
C LEU A 48 2.50 11.44 -8.58
N ARG A 49 1.70 12.07 -9.42
CA ARG A 49 0.39 11.56 -9.84
C ARG A 49 0.56 10.72 -11.08
N ALA A 50 0.14 9.45 -11.03
CA ALA A 50 -0.01 8.61 -12.21
C ALA A 50 -1.48 8.59 -12.67
N PHE A 51 -1.68 8.59 -13.98
CA PHE A 51 -2.98 8.49 -14.64
C PHE A 51 -3.15 7.13 -15.31
N ALA A 52 -4.40 6.75 -15.58
CA ALA A 52 -4.73 5.46 -16.18
C ALA A 52 -4.22 5.27 -17.61
N ASP A 53 -3.89 6.36 -18.31
CA ASP A 53 -3.33 6.34 -19.67
C ASP A 53 -1.80 6.15 -19.71
N GLY A 54 -1.17 5.94 -18.55
CA GLY A 54 0.28 5.74 -18.43
C GLY A 54 1.09 7.05 -18.34
N THR A 55 0.45 8.21 -18.42
CA THR A 55 1.10 9.50 -18.17
C THR A 55 1.11 9.84 -16.67
N GLY A 56 1.88 10.86 -16.30
CA GLY A 56 1.86 11.36 -14.94
C GLY A 56 2.41 12.76 -14.79
N GLU A 57 2.35 13.27 -13.57
CA GLU A 57 2.82 14.60 -13.20
C GLU A 57 3.54 14.58 -11.88
N LEU A 58 4.76 15.11 -11.86
CA LEU A 58 5.45 15.48 -10.64
C LEU A 58 4.99 16.86 -10.21
N ILE A 59 4.46 16.94 -8.98
CA ILE A 59 3.80 18.12 -8.44
C ILE A 59 4.50 18.51 -7.15
N PHE A 60 5.20 19.64 -7.18
CA PHE A 60 5.63 20.33 -5.96
C PHE A 60 4.54 21.30 -5.54
N TYR A 61 4.22 21.36 -4.26
CA TYR A 61 3.32 22.38 -3.73
C TYR A 61 3.66 22.77 -2.30
N ARG A 62 3.27 23.98 -1.91
CA ARG A 62 3.43 24.52 -0.55
C ARG A 62 2.17 25.24 -0.14
N ARG A 63 1.67 24.90 1.05
CA ARG A 63 0.49 25.48 1.69
C ARG A 63 0.66 25.42 3.20
N ALA A 64 -0.03 26.28 3.94
CA ALA A 64 -0.09 26.20 5.39
C ALA A 64 -0.93 24.97 5.83
N ASP A 65 -0.51 24.28 6.90
CA ASP A 65 -1.32 23.23 7.52
C ASP A 65 -2.35 23.91 8.45
N GLN A 66 -3.50 24.28 7.90
CA GLN A 66 -4.63 24.89 8.62
C GLN A 66 -5.98 24.34 8.11
N ALA A 67 -6.99 24.29 8.99
CA ALA A 67 -8.36 24.06 8.59
C ALA A 67 -8.91 25.25 7.78
N GLY A 68 -9.79 24.94 6.82
CA GLY A 68 -10.45 25.96 6.00
C GLY A 68 -9.62 26.51 4.83
N PRO A 69 -10.07 27.63 4.23
CA PRO A 69 -9.47 28.22 3.04
C PRO A 69 -8.02 28.64 3.29
N LYS A 70 -7.13 28.19 2.41
CA LYS A 70 -5.69 28.47 2.51
C LYS A 70 -5.08 28.60 1.14
N GLU A 71 -4.11 29.50 1.04
CA GLU A 71 -3.36 29.66 -0.19
C GLU A 71 -2.39 28.49 -0.39
N SER A 72 -2.36 27.97 -1.61
CA SER A 72 -1.43 26.96 -2.06
C SER A 72 -0.73 27.43 -3.34
N PHE A 73 0.58 27.27 -3.34
CA PHE A 73 1.44 27.47 -4.51
C PHE A 73 1.86 26.10 -5.05
N TYR A 74 1.90 25.94 -6.37
CA TYR A 74 2.31 24.68 -6.99
C TYR A 74 3.08 24.82 -8.31
N LEU A 75 3.90 23.80 -8.59
CA LEU A 75 4.59 23.57 -9.85
C LEU A 75 4.25 22.15 -10.33
N ARG A 76 3.96 21.99 -11.63
CA ARG A 76 3.65 20.70 -12.27
C ARG A 76 4.64 20.45 -13.40
N SER A 77 5.21 19.25 -13.43
CA SER A 77 6.04 18.75 -14.52
C SER A 77 5.47 17.44 -15.05
N HIS A 78 5.19 17.39 -16.35
CA HIS A 78 4.67 16.20 -17.00
C HIS A 78 5.73 15.10 -17.14
N THR A 79 5.31 13.83 -17.11
CA THR A 79 6.13 12.66 -17.44
C THR A 79 5.31 11.62 -18.19
N THR A 80 5.96 10.88 -19.09
CA THR A 80 5.39 9.71 -19.78
C THR A 80 5.84 8.39 -19.16
N GLN A 81 6.64 8.45 -18.08
CA GLN A 81 7.18 7.29 -17.38
C GLN A 81 6.99 7.44 -15.85
N PRO A 82 5.74 7.54 -15.36
CA PRO A 82 5.47 7.75 -13.94
C PRO A 82 6.00 6.62 -13.06
N ASP A 83 5.96 5.36 -13.50
CA ASP A 83 6.43 4.25 -12.66
C ASP A 83 7.95 4.29 -12.44
N VAL A 84 8.72 4.54 -13.50
CA VAL A 84 10.18 4.70 -13.42
C VAL A 84 10.56 5.91 -12.58
N LEU A 85 9.86 7.04 -12.76
CA LEU A 85 10.08 8.24 -11.97
C LEU A 85 9.74 8.01 -10.49
N ARG A 86 8.66 7.29 -10.20
CA ARG A 86 8.28 6.90 -8.82
C ARG A 86 9.40 6.12 -8.18
N GLU A 87 9.89 5.07 -8.84
CA GLU A 87 10.97 4.22 -8.33
C GLU A 87 12.23 5.04 -8.05
N SER A 88 12.63 5.89 -9.00
CA SER A 88 13.80 6.76 -8.87
C SER A 88 13.70 7.67 -7.64
N LEU A 89 12.53 8.29 -7.42
CA LEU A 89 12.29 9.18 -6.29
C LEU A 89 12.20 8.43 -4.96
N VAL A 90 11.62 7.23 -4.93
CA VAL A 90 11.59 6.39 -3.73
C VAL A 90 13.01 5.97 -3.33
N LEU A 91 13.85 5.59 -4.29
CA LEU A 91 15.25 5.24 -4.01
C LEU A 91 16.07 6.45 -3.53
N ALA A 92 15.79 7.65 -4.07
CA ALA A 92 16.54 8.86 -3.73
C ALA A 92 16.10 9.49 -2.40
N TYR A 93 14.80 9.54 -2.12
CA TYR A 93 14.23 10.32 -1.02
C TYR A 93 13.38 9.50 -0.04
N GLY A 94 13.08 8.24 -0.35
CA GLY A 94 12.12 7.43 0.38
C GLY A 94 10.67 7.67 -0.06
N SER A 95 9.75 6.86 0.47
CA SER A 95 8.30 7.02 0.27
C SER A 95 7.68 7.66 1.50
N ALA A 96 6.87 8.70 1.29
CA ALA A 96 6.02 9.30 2.31
C ALA A 96 4.58 8.77 2.23
N GLY A 97 4.30 7.77 1.41
CA GLY A 97 2.98 7.12 1.30
C GLY A 97 2.34 7.29 -0.07
N ARG A 98 1.20 6.62 -0.28
CA ARG A 98 0.49 6.55 -1.57
C ARG A 98 -1.00 6.75 -1.35
N VAL A 99 -1.62 7.62 -2.14
CA VAL A 99 -3.06 7.94 -2.06
C VAL A 99 -3.70 7.57 -3.38
N ARG A 100 -4.69 6.68 -3.32
CA ARG A 100 -5.51 6.30 -4.47
C ARG A 100 -6.93 6.74 -4.28
N LYS A 101 -7.49 7.34 -5.32
CA LYS A 101 -8.84 7.89 -5.25
C LYS A 101 -9.55 7.93 -6.59
N LYS A 102 -10.88 7.87 -6.52
CA LYS A 102 -11.78 8.20 -7.62
C LYS A 102 -12.26 9.63 -7.39
N ARG A 103 -11.98 10.51 -8.35
CA ARG A 103 -12.38 11.92 -8.30
C ARG A 103 -13.45 12.18 -9.36
N LEU A 104 -14.54 12.82 -8.95
CA LEU A 104 -15.43 13.52 -9.87
C LEU A 104 -15.07 15.01 -9.83
N LEU A 105 -14.59 15.53 -10.96
CA LEU A 105 -14.25 16.95 -11.11
C LEU A 105 -15.44 17.68 -11.76
N TYR A 106 -15.93 18.71 -11.06
CA TYR A 106 -16.81 19.73 -11.62
C TYR A 106 -16.10 21.08 -11.69
N MET A 107 -16.44 21.89 -12.68
CA MET A 107 -15.96 23.25 -12.88
C MET A 107 -17.09 24.24 -12.64
N HIS A 108 -16.98 25.09 -11.63
CA HIS A 108 -17.89 26.22 -11.42
C HIS A 108 -17.11 27.52 -11.62
N GLY A 109 -17.25 28.12 -12.80
CA GLY A 109 -16.41 29.25 -13.22
C GLY A 109 -14.93 28.85 -13.22
N ARG A 110 -14.14 29.48 -12.33
CA ARG A 110 -12.71 29.18 -12.13
C ARG A 110 -12.44 28.16 -11.03
N THR A 111 -13.46 27.80 -10.26
CA THR A 111 -13.32 26.93 -9.11
C THR A 111 -13.51 25.48 -9.50
N ARG A 112 -12.54 24.66 -9.10
CA ARG A 112 -12.61 23.21 -9.23
C ARG A 112 -13.27 22.64 -7.98
N ILE A 113 -14.36 21.89 -8.19
CA ILE A 113 -15.03 21.12 -7.14
C ILE A 113 -14.64 19.66 -7.35
N HIS A 114 -13.85 19.13 -6.43
CA HIS A 114 -13.39 17.76 -6.44
C HIS A 114 -14.20 16.94 -5.44
N ILE A 115 -14.95 15.96 -5.92
CA ILE A 115 -15.66 15.00 -5.08
C ILE A 115 -14.84 13.71 -5.10
N ASP A 116 -14.23 13.39 -3.96
CA ASP A 116 -13.21 12.35 -3.84
C ASP A 116 -13.74 11.16 -3.01
N ASP A 117 -13.68 9.97 -3.60
CA ASP A 117 -13.73 8.69 -2.89
C ASP A 117 -12.29 8.17 -2.73
N VAL A 118 -11.75 8.28 -1.52
CA VAL A 118 -10.36 7.99 -1.19
C VAL A 118 -10.24 6.62 -0.55
N GLN A 119 -9.47 5.72 -1.17
CA GLN A 119 -9.24 4.38 -0.66
C GLN A 119 -8.67 4.45 0.76
N GLY A 120 -9.34 3.77 1.70
CA GLY A 120 -8.94 3.72 3.11
C GLY A 120 -9.39 4.90 3.98
N LEU A 121 -9.88 6.00 3.39
CA LEU A 121 -10.34 7.18 4.16
C LEU A 121 -11.81 7.53 3.93
N GLY A 122 -12.42 7.10 2.83
CA GLY A 122 -13.80 7.37 2.48
C GLY A 122 -13.99 8.68 1.71
N SER A 123 -15.08 9.38 2.01
CA SER A 123 -15.67 10.42 1.17
C SER A 123 -15.28 11.84 1.56
N PHE A 124 -14.83 12.64 0.59
CA PHE A 124 -14.38 14.01 0.78
C PHE A 124 -14.79 14.92 -0.37
N VAL A 125 -14.77 16.23 -0.09
CA VAL A 125 -14.83 17.27 -1.11
C VAL A 125 -13.63 18.21 -0.94
N GLU A 126 -13.00 18.59 -2.05
CA GLU A 126 -12.03 19.69 -2.11
C GLU A 126 -12.54 20.79 -3.03
N LEU A 127 -12.42 22.03 -2.60
CA LEU A 127 -12.64 23.21 -3.44
C LEU A 127 -11.29 23.84 -3.74
N GLU A 128 -10.99 24.12 -5.00
CA GLU A 128 -9.76 24.79 -5.42
C GLU A 128 -10.08 26.01 -6.30
N VAL A 129 -10.14 27.19 -5.68
CA VAL A 129 -10.37 28.49 -6.34
C VAL A 129 -9.06 28.99 -6.93
N VAL A 130 -8.92 28.95 -8.26
CA VAL A 130 -7.69 29.37 -8.94
C VAL A 130 -7.60 30.89 -8.98
N LEU A 131 -6.53 31.46 -8.42
CA LEU A 131 -6.31 32.91 -8.40
C LEU A 131 -5.70 33.39 -9.72
N ARG A 132 -6.16 34.55 -10.19
CA ARG A 132 -5.56 35.26 -11.32
C ARG A 132 -4.29 35.98 -10.87
N ASP A 133 -3.42 36.31 -11.82
CA ASP A 133 -2.21 37.09 -11.52
C ASP A 133 -2.59 38.45 -10.90
N GLY A 134 -1.99 38.76 -9.75
CA GLY A 134 -2.25 39.99 -9.00
C GLY A 134 -3.50 39.98 -8.10
N GLU A 135 -4.31 38.91 -8.12
CA GLU A 135 -5.49 38.80 -7.27
C GLU A 135 -5.13 38.53 -5.80
N SER A 136 -5.95 39.09 -4.90
CA SER A 136 -5.77 38.91 -3.46
C SER A 136 -6.23 37.51 -3.02
N ALA A 137 -5.62 36.99 -1.96
CA ALA A 137 -6.08 35.75 -1.35
C ALA A 137 -7.51 35.90 -0.78
N GLU A 138 -7.86 37.08 -0.26
CA GLU A 138 -9.15 37.36 0.35
C GLU A 138 -10.32 37.19 -0.63
N ASP A 139 -10.14 37.56 -1.89
CA ASP A 139 -11.16 37.38 -2.93
C ASP A 139 -11.47 35.89 -3.14
N GLY A 140 -10.43 35.06 -3.25
CA GLY A 140 -10.58 33.61 -3.38
C GLY A 140 -11.16 32.96 -2.12
N VAL A 141 -10.83 33.47 -0.92
CA VAL A 141 -11.39 33.00 0.35
C VAL A 141 -12.90 33.25 0.40
N ARG A 142 -13.37 34.45 -0.01
CA ARG A 142 -14.81 34.75 -0.06
C ARG A 142 -15.55 33.84 -1.04
N GLU A 143 -14.99 33.61 -2.22
CA GLU A 143 -15.58 32.68 -3.20
C GLU A 143 -15.65 31.25 -2.66
N ALA A 144 -14.60 30.80 -1.97
CA ALA A 144 -14.58 29.46 -1.39
C ALA A 144 -15.62 29.29 -0.27
N HIS A 145 -15.83 30.30 0.57
CA HIS A 145 -16.88 30.30 1.58
C HIS A 145 -18.28 30.29 0.98
N GLN A 146 -18.54 31.11 -0.04
CA GLN A 146 -19.84 31.11 -0.72
C GLN A 146 -20.14 29.72 -1.29
N LEU A 147 -19.17 29.09 -1.97
CA LEU A 147 -19.34 27.75 -2.51
C LEU A 147 -19.54 26.68 -1.42
N MET A 148 -18.96 26.83 -0.23
CA MET A 148 -19.25 25.93 0.88
C MET A 148 -20.72 26.00 1.29
N GLU A 149 -21.27 27.22 1.44
CA GLU A 149 -22.69 27.41 1.78
C GLU A 149 -23.61 26.83 0.70
N ASP A 150 -23.31 27.13 -0.56
CA ASP A 150 -24.07 26.68 -1.73
C ASP A 150 -24.06 25.14 -1.88
N LEU A 151 -22.96 24.50 -1.49
CA LEU A 151 -22.80 23.04 -1.49
C LEU A 151 -23.24 22.38 -0.17
N ALA A 152 -23.74 23.16 0.79
CA ALA A 152 -24.11 22.71 2.14
C ALA A 152 -22.98 21.98 2.89
N ILE A 153 -21.76 22.49 2.79
CA ILE A 153 -20.59 21.99 3.52
C ILE A 153 -20.49 22.74 4.85
N ASP A 154 -20.68 22.01 5.95
CA ASP A 154 -20.59 22.57 7.30
C ASP A 154 -19.11 22.84 7.66
N PRO A 155 -18.77 24.01 8.25
CA PRO A 155 -17.42 24.29 8.74
C PRO A 155 -16.86 23.21 9.69
N ALA A 156 -17.69 22.50 10.46
CA ALA A 156 -17.28 21.39 11.31
C ALA A 156 -16.80 20.16 10.54
N GLN A 157 -17.09 20.07 9.24
CA GLN A 157 -16.60 19.01 8.34
C GLN A 157 -15.20 19.30 7.79
N LEU A 158 -14.69 20.53 7.97
CA LEU A 158 -13.38 20.93 7.48
C LEU A 158 -12.27 20.13 8.16
N ILE A 159 -11.30 19.71 7.36
CA ILE A 159 -10.16 18.93 7.85
C ILE A 159 -8.83 19.55 7.42
N GLU A 160 -7.81 19.26 8.23
CA GLU A 160 -6.43 19.68 8.01
C GLU A 160 -5.62 18.58 7.32
N GLY A 161 -4.47 18.97 6.75
CA GLY A 161 -3.52 18.03 6.16
C GLY A 161 -3.90 17.49 4.78
N ALA A 162 -3.00 16.68 4.23
CA ALA A 162 -3.18 15.93 2.99
C ALA A 162 -3.78 14.54 3.28
N TYR A 163 -4.36 13.89 2.28
CA TYR A 163 -4.87 12.53 2.45
C TYR A 163 -3.78 11.54 2.89
N VAL A 164 -2.52 11.78 2.46
CA VAL A 164 -1.40 10.94 2.88
C VAL A 164 -1.14 11.03 4.39
N ASP A 165 -1.30 12.22 4.99
CA ASP A 165 -1.13 12.40 6.43
C ASP A 165 -2.24 11.69 7.21
N LEU A 166 -3.48 11.78 6.69
CA LEU A 166 -4.63 11.09 7.28
C LEU A 166 -4.50 9.57 7.20
N LEU A 167 -4.00 9.04 6.07
CA LEU A 167 -3.72 7.59 5.93
C LEU A 167 -2.64 7.15 6.92
N GLN A 168 -1.55 7.92 7.03
CA GLN A 168 -0.48 7.63 7.99
C GLN A 168 -0.95 7.72 9.44
N ALA A 169 -1.86 8.63 9.76
CA ALA A 169 -2.43 8.73 11.09
C ALA A 169 -3.42 7.59 11.39
N ALA A 170 -4.06 7.02 10.36
CA ALA A 170 -5.09 5.99 10.52
C ALA A 170 -4.51 4.64 10.94
N THR A 171 -3.36 4.22 10.42
CA THR A 171 -2.75 2.93 10.77
C THR A 171 -1.62 3.13 11.79
N PRO A 172 -1.76 2.74 13.07
CA PRO A 172 -0.72 2.94 14.08
C PRO A 172 0.57 2.18 13.77
N THR A 173 1.67 2.54 14.43
CA THR A 173 2.89 1.73 14.44
C THR A 173 2.77 0.61 15.47
N LEU A 174 3.50 -0.49 15.28
CA LEU A 174 3.58 -1.55 16.29
C LEU A 174 4.44 -1.05 17.47
N PRO A 175 3.96 -1.18 18.73
CA PRO A 175 4.77 -0.84 19.89
C PRO A 175 5.99 -1.76 20.02
N GLU A 176 7.09 -1.21 20.52
CA GLU A 176 8.35 -1.95 20.73
C GLU A 176 8.16 -3.23 21.56
N ALA A 177 7.31 -3.19 22.59
CA ALA A 177 7.02 -4.36 23.43
C ALA A 177 6.34 -5.51 22.65
N LEU A 178 5.43 -5.18 21.72
CA LEU A 178 4.78 -6.18 20.87
C LEU A 178 5.78 -6.75 19.85
N THR A 179 6.57 -5.89 19.22
CA THR A 179 7.65 -6.33 18.31
C THR A 179 8.65 -7.22 19.03
N ALA A 180 9.05 -6.90 20.27
CA ALA A 180 9.93 -7.74 21.07
C ALA A 180 9.30 -9.13 21.35
N SER A 181 8.02 -9.19 21.69
CA SER A 181 7.31 -10.47 21.86
C SER A 181 7.26 -11.30 20.57
N LEU A 182 7.07 -10.66 19.42
CA LEU A 182 7.08 -11.32 18.11
C LEU A 182 8.49 -11.82 17.75
N VAL A 183 9.53 -11.06 18.08
CA VAL A 183 10.93 -11.50 17.96
C VAL A 183 11.18 -12.78 18.76
N ASP A 184 10.69 -12.87 20.00
CA ASP A 184 10.87 -14.07 20.83
C ASP A 184 10.19 -15.30 20.22
N ARG A 185 8.98 -15.16 19.67
CA ARG A 185 8.28 -16.23 18.94
C ARG A 185 9.09 -16.72 17.74
N HIS A 186 9.64 -15.80 16.97
CA HIS A 186 10.48 -16.11 15.80
C HIS A 186 11.87 -16.68 16.15
N ARG A 187 12.23 -16.69 17.44
CA ARG A 187 13.46 -17.29 17.98
C ARG A 187 13.23 -18.67 18.63
N GLU A 188 11.99 -19.15 18.67
CA GLU A 188 11.68 -20.48 19.20
C GLU A 188 12.50 -21.58 18.49
N SER A 189 12.92 -22.59 19.26
CA SER A 189 13.74 -23.69 18.74
C SER A 189 13.02 -24.50 17.66
N GLY A 190 13.73 -24.92 16.64
CA GLY A 190 13.18 -25.73 15.55
C GLY A 190 12.71 -24.93 14.33
N ARG A 191 12.79 -23.60 14.40
CA ARG A 191 12.63 -22.69 13.25
C ARG A 191 13.98 -22.50 12.56
N TYR A 192 14.11 -22.97 11.32
CA TYR A 192 15.34 -22.85 10.53
C TYR A 192 15.17 -21.90 9.34
N TYR A 193 13.99 -21.88 8.74
CA TYR A 193 13.59 -20.91 7.73
C TYR A 193 12.57 -19.93 8.32
N HIS A 194 11.50 -20.42 8.95
CA HIS A 194 10.39 -19.60 9.47
C HIS A 194 10.72 -18.98 10.84
N GLY A 195 11.87 -18.32 10.93
CA GLY A 195 12.38 -17.62 12.11
C GLY A 195 12.78 -16.18 11.81
N LEU A 196 13.47 -15.55 12.76
CA LEU A 196 13.72 -14.10 12.72
C LEU A 196 14.45 -13.61 11.46
N SER A 197 15.37 -14.41 10.90
CA SER A 197 16.08 -14.04 9.67
C SER A 197 15.17 -13.91 8.45
N HIS A 198 14.07 -14.66 8.39
CA HIS A 198 13.05 -14.54 7.34
C HIS A 198 12.31 -13.22 7.48
N VAL A 199 11.81 -12.92 8.68
CA VAL A 199 11.15 -11.64 9.00
C VAL A 199 12.04 -10.46 8.64
N GLU A 200 13.32 -10.47 9.05
CA GLU A 200 14.28 -9.42 8.70
C GLU A 200 14.50 -9.29 7.18
N ALA A 201 14.50 -10.41 6.44
CA ALA A 201 14.59 -10.38 4.98
C ALA A 201 13.34 -9.72 4.36
N LEU A 202 12.14 -10.06 4.85
CA LEU A 202 10.89 -9.47 4.38
C LEU A 202 10.83 -7.96 4.67
N LEU A 203 11.24 -7.52 5.86
CA LEU A 203 11.30 -6.10 6.21
C LEU A 203 12.23 -5.31 5.27
N ARG A 204 13.41 -5.88 4.94
CA ARG A 204 14.32 -5.28 3.95
C ARG A 204 13.70 -5.21 2.55
N TRP A 205 12.86 -6.16 2.17
CA TRP A 205 12.14 -6.10 0.89
C TRP A 205 10.98 -5.10 0.93
N LEU A 206 10.27 -4.99 2.05
CA LEU A 206 9.25 -3.97 2.27
C LEU A 206 9.85 -2.57 2.15
N ASP A 207 11.02 -2.31 2.73
CA ASP A 207 11.70 -1.01 2.61
C ASP A 207 11.97 -0.63 1.15
N ARG A 208 12.39 -1.61 0.33
CA ARG A 208 12.56 -1.41 -1.12
C ARG A 208 11.23 -1.30 -1.88
N SER A 209 10.13 -1.73 -1.27
CA SER A 209 8.78 -1.77 -1.85
C SER A 209 7.85 -0.67 -1.33
N ARG A 210 8.30 0.25 -0.46
CA ARG A 210 7.42 1.29 0.14
C ARG A 210 6.73 2.21 -0.88
N GLY A 211 7.26 2.31 -2.09
CA GLY A 211 6.61 3.03 -3.20
C GLY A 211 5.46 2.27 -3.87
N LEU A 212 5.42 0.95 -3.69
CA LEU A 212 4.42 0.05 -4.25
C LEU A 212 3.27 -0.16 -3.27
N ALA A 213 3.56 -0.17 -1.97
CA ALA A 213 2.58 -0.35 -0.91
C ALA A 213 1.61 0.84 -0.79
N ALA A 214 0.31 0.54 -0.69
CA ALA A 214 -0.70 1.52 -0.30
C ALA A 214 -0.71 1.74 1.23
N ASP A 215 -0.58 0.67 2.00
CA ASP A 215 -0.41 0.70 3.46
C ASP A 215 0.79 -0.17 3.88
N ALA A 216 1.96 0.46 3.91
CA ALA A 216 3.20 -0.22 4.31
C ALA A 216 3.17 -0.70 5.78
N ARG A 217 2.41 -0.04 6.66
CA ARG A 217 2.32 -0.44 8.09
C ARG A 217 1.50 -1.71 8.25
N ALA A 218 0.42 -1.86 7.46
CA ALA A 218 -0.32 -3.11 7.41
C ALA A 218 0.54 -4.27 6.88
N ILE A 219 1.34 -4.05 5.82
CA ILE A 219 2.25 -5.09 5.32
C ILE A 219 3.32 -5.43 6.37
N GLU A 220 3.89 -4.43 7.04
CA GLU A 220 4.85 -4.64 8.13
C GLU A 220 4.25 -5.49 9.26
N ALA A 221 3.00 -5.22 9.65
CA ALA A 221 2.30 -6.06 10.63
C ALA A 221 2.11 -7.49 10.12
N ALA A 222 1.68 -7.70 8.89
CA ALA A 222 1.55 -9.05 8.31
C ALA A 222 2.90 -9.80 8.28
N ILE A 223 4.00 -9.11 7.96
CA ILE A 223 5.36 -9.68 8.02
C ILE A 223 5.67 -10.19 9.43
N TRP A 224 5.40 -9.40 10.46
CA TRP A 224 5.65 -9.83 11.84
C TRP A 224 4.74 -10.99 12.28
N PHE A 225 3.49 -11.03 11.82
CA PHE A 225 2.51 -11.99 12.29
C PHE A 225 2.42 -13.30 11.50
N HIS A 226 2.75 -13.36 10.20
CA HIS A 226 2.35 -14.48 9.35
C HIS A 226 2.78 -15.88 9.82
N ASP A 227 3.97 -16.00 10.41
CA ASP A 227 4.48 -17.22 11.05
C ASP A 227 4.69 -17.08 12.57
N ALA A 228 4.02 -16.12 13.21
CA ALA A 228 4.17 -15.90 14.65
C ALA A 228 3.67 -17.09 15.49
N VAL A 229 2.73 -17.87 14.94
CA VAL A 229 2.40 -19.22 15.40
C VAL A 229 2.88 -20.22 14.35
N TYR A 230 3.78 -21.12 14.72
CA TYR A 230 4.37 -22.06 13.78
C TYR A 230 4.67 -23.41 14.43
N ASP A 231 3.97 -24.44 13.97
CA ASP A 231 4.28 -25.84 14.21
C ASP A 231 4.18 -26.60 12.88
N THR A 232 5.28 -27.19 12.44
CA THR A 232 5.36 -28.01 11.20
C THR A 232 4.34 -29.16 11.14
N ARG A 233 3.78 -29.60 12.28
CA ARG A 233 2.75 -30.65 12.34
C ARG A 233 1.32 -30.09 12.28
N SER A 234 1.15 -28.79 12.45
CA SER A 234 -0.15 -28.11 12.46
C SER A 234 -0.56 -27.68 11.06
N LYS A 235 -1.87 -27.74 10.79
CA LYS A 235 -2.50 -27.18 9.58
C LYS A 235 -3.17 -25.82 9.86
N ARG A 236 -2.94 -25.26 11.04
CA ARG A 236 -3.60 -24.06 11.54
C ARG A 236 -2.66 -22.87 11.73
N ASN A 237 -1.38 -22.99 11.38
CA ASN A 237 -0.38 -21.95 11.64
C ASN A 237 -0.84 -20.58 11.16
N GLU A 238 -1.32 -20.49 9.92
CA GLU A 238 -1.77 -19.24 9.31
C GLU A 238 -3.06 -18.72 9.98
N ALA A 239 -4.00 -19.61 10.31
CA ALA A 239 -5.24 -19.24 10.98
C ALA A 239 -5.01 -18.76 12.42
N ASP A 240 -4.13 -19.44 13.16
CA ASP A 240 -3.79 -19.11 14.54
C ASP A 240 -2.91 -17.85 14.61
N SER A 241 -2.00 -17.65 13.63
CA SER A 241 -1.25 -16.41 13.42
C SER A 241 -2.14 -15.22 13.05
N ALA A 242 -3.14 -15.44 12.19
CA ALA A 242 -4.12 -14.42 11.83
C ALA A 242 -5.00 -14.04 13.06
N GLN A 243 -5.41 -15.03 13.85
CA GLN A 243 -6.14 -14.79 15.10
C GLN A 243 -5.29 -14.04 16.14
N LEU A 244 -4.01 -14.37 16.24
CA LEU A 244 -3.04 -13.63 17.06
C LEU A 244 -2.94 -12.18 16.60
N ALA A 245 -2.75 -11.93 15.30
CA ALA A 245 -2.68 -10.59 14.73
C ALA A 245 -3.94 -9.79 15.07
N ARG A 246 -5.12 -10.37 14.82
CA ARG A 246 -6.40 -9.72 15.12
C ARG A 246 -6.49 -9.26 16.57
N ARG A 247 -6.23 -10.17 17.52
CA ARG A 247 -6.32 -9.86 18.95
C ARG A 247 -5.38 -8.74 19.37
N GLU A 248 -4.10 -8.82 18.96
CA GLU A 248 -3.10 -7.81 19.35
C GLU A 248 -3.40 -6.45 18.72
N LEU A 249 -3.80 -6.42 17.44
CA LEU A 249 -4.11 -5.16 16.75
C LEU A 249 -5.41 -4.52 17.24
N GLU A 250 -6.43 -5.32 17.62
CA GLU A 250 -7.64 -4.82 18.30
C GLU A 250 -7.30 -4.18 19.65
N ALA A 251 -6.40 -4.79 20.43
CA ALA A 251 -5.94 -4.24 21.71
C ALA A 251 -5.18 -2.91 21.54
N LEU A 252 -4.55 -2.70 20.39
CA LEU A 252 -3.91 -1.45 20.00
C LEU A 252 -4.85 -0.43 19.34
N ALA A 253 -6.15 -0.71 19.30
CA ALA A 253 -7.17 0.11 18.66
C ALA A 253 -6.87 0.43 17.18
N TRP A 254 -6.26 -0.52 16.46
CA TRP A 254 -6.14 -0.40 15.01
C TRP A 254 -7.53 -0.34 14.36
N PRO A 255 -7.69 0.41 13.26
CA PRO A 255 -8.95 0.42 12.52
C PRO A 255 -9.31 -0.99 12.02
N GLN A 256 -10.59 -1.37 12.15
CA GLN A 256 -11.09 -2.67 11.67
C GLN A 256 -10.74 -2.98 10.20
N PRO A 257 -10.79 -2.03 9.25
CA PRO A 257 -10.34 -2.29 7.88
C PRO A 257 -8.84 -2.64 7.78
N ALA A 258 -7.98 -2.05 8.59
CA ALA A 258 -6.55 -2.36 8.62
C ALA A 258 -6.31 -3.75 9.23
N ILE A 259 -7.01 -4.08 10.32
CA ILE A 259 -6.94 -5.41 10.96
C ILE A 259 -7.37 -6.51 9.98
N ALA A 260 -8.53 -6.34 9.32
CA ALA A 260 -9.04 -7.30 8.34
C ALA A 260 -8.08 -7.51 7.17
N LYS A 261 -7.36 -6.45 6.77
CA LYS A 261 -6.33 -6.54 5.72
C LYS A 261 -5.10 -7.33 6.17
N VAL A 262 -4.60 -7.09 7.40
CA VAL A 262 -3.51 -7.90 7.98
C VAL A 262 -3.92 -9.37 8.09
N GLU A 263 -5.13 -9.63 8.57
CA GLU A 263 -5.70 -10.98 8.68
C GLU A 263 -5.74 -11.68 7.31
N ALA A 264 -6.24 -10.99 6.28
CA ALA A 264 -6.27 -11.50 4.91
C ALA A 264 -4.88 -11.78 4.33
N MET A 265 -3.90 -10.91 4.60
CA MET A 265 -2.50 -11.11 4.18
C MET A 265 -1.90 -12.36 4.82
N VAL A 266 -2.04 -12.51 6.14
CA VAL A 266 -1.55 -13.68 6.88
C VAL A 266 -2.21 -14.96 6.37
N LEU A 267 -3.54 -14.98 6.23
CA LEU A 267 -4.26 -16.15 5.73
C LEU A 267 -3.88 -16.51 4.28
N ALA A 268 -3.55 -15.54 3.44
CA ALA A 268 -3.16 -15.78 2.05
C ALA A 268 -1.82 -16.52 1.91
N THR A 269 -0.98 -16.54 2.95
CA THR A 269 0.25 -17.35 2.97
C THR A 269 -0.05 -18.85 2.96
N ALA A 270 -1.24 -19.25 3.42
CA ALA A 270 -1.72 -20.63 3.31
C ALA A 270 -1.83 -21.04 1.83
N GLY A 271 -0.88 -21.85 1.37
CA GLY A 271 -0.78 -22.23 -0.04
C GLY A 271 -0.35 -21.09 -0.99
N HIS A 272 -0.07 -19.89 -0.46
CA HIS A 272 0.36 -18.70 -1.22
C HIS A 272 -0.55 -18.42 -2.43
N ALA A 273 -1.86 -18.64 -2.25
CA ALA A 273 -2.85 -18.55 -3.31
C ALA A 273 -3.65 -17.26 -3.15
N LEU A 274 -3.55 -16.39 -4.15
CA LEU A 274 -4.26 -15.11 -4.15
C LEU A 274 -5.65 -15.28 -4.77
N PRO A 275 -6.74 -14.90 -4.08
CA PRO A 275 -8.03 -14.78 -4.75
C PRO A 275 -7.95 -13.73 -5.87
N ALA A 276 -8.75 -13.88 -6.92
CA ALA A 276 -8.75 -12.92 -8.04
C ALA A 276 -9.00 -11.46 -7.59
N ALA A 277 -9.75 -11.29 -6.51
CA ALA A 277 -10.06 -10.01 -5.88
C ALA A 277 -9.01 -9.52 -4.86
N ALA A 278 -7.87 -10.22 -4.68
CA ALA A 278 -6.83 -9.80 -3.75
C ALA A 278 -6.31 -8.39 -4.11
N ASP A 279 -6.23 -7.53 -3.09
CA ASP A 279 -5.68 -6.19 -3.24
C ASP A 279 -4.17 -6.21 -3.51
N GLU A 280 -3.63 -5.07 -3.95
CA GLU A 280 -2.22 -4.99 -4.33
C GLU A 280 -1.25 -5.18 -3.17
N ASP A 281 -1.62 -4.80 -1.95
CA ASP A 281 -0.73 -4.95 -0.80
C ASP A 281 -0.64 -6.43 -0.40
N THR A 282 -1.74 -7.17 -0.54
CA THR A 282 -1.77 -8.63 -0.37
C THR A 282 -0.93 -9.32 -1.44
N ARG A 283 -1.07 -8.90 -2.72
CA ARG A 283 -0.23 -9.41 -3.81
C ARG A 283 1.25 -9.13 -3.56
N LEU A 284 1.57 -7.90 -3.15
CA LEU A 284 2.91 -7.48 -2.82
C LEU A 284 3.46 -8.33 -1.67
N PHE A 285 2.72 -8.47 -0.56
CA PHE A 285 3.14 -9.25 0.59
C PHE A 285 3.45 -10.71 0.24
N ILE A 286 2.59 -11.38 -0.53
CA ILE A 286 2.84 -12.76 -0.99
C ILE A 286 4.10 -12.84 -1.87
N ASP A 287 4.36 -11.84 -2.71
CA ASP A 287 5.59 -11.81 -3.50
C ASP A 287 6.84 -11.61 -2.61
N LEU A 288 6.74 -10.81 -1.54
CA LEU A 288 7.83 -10.63 -0.58
C LEU A 288 8.10 -11.95 0.16
N ASP A 289 7.06 -12.63 0.63
CA ASP A 289 7.16 -13.92 1.33
C ASP A 289 7.79 -15.00 0.44
N LEU A 290 7.42 -15.02 -0.84
CA LEU A 290 8.01 -15.90 -1.87
C LEU A 290 9.34 -15.40 -2.44
N SER A 291 9.90 -14.29 -1.93
CA SER A 291 11.11 -13.67 -2.51
C SER A 291 12.32 -14.61 -2.50
N VAL A 292 12.39 -15.55 -1.54
CA VAL A 292 13.48 -16.53 -1.44
C VAL A 292 13.61 -17.39 -2.70
N LEU A 293 12.49 -17.67 -3.38
CA LEU A 293 12.48 -18.52 -4.55
C LEU A 293 13.34 -17.93 -5.66
N GLY A 294 13.30 -16.60 -5.85
CA GLY A 294 14.05 -15.87 -6.87
C GLY A 294 15.43 -15.39 -6.46
N GLN A 295 15.93 -15.75 -5.28
CA GLN A 295 17.27 -15.37 -4.84
C GLN A 295 18.37 -16.18 -5.57
N PRO A 296 19.64 -15.72 -5.54
CA PRO A 296 20.75 -16.48 -6.11
C PRO A 296 20.80 -17.93 -5.60
N ALA A 297 21.20 -18.87 -6.46
CA ALA A 297 21.13 -20.31 -6.18
C ALA A 297 21.72 -20.76 -4.81
N PRO A 298 22.83 -20.18 -4.29
CA PRO A 298 23.32 -20.53 -2.96
C PRO A 298 22.36 -20.16 -1.82
N VAL A 299 21.67 -19.00 -1.93
CA VAL A 299 20.68 -18.56 -0.95
C VAL A 299 19.45 -19.48 -0.98
N TYR A 300 18.99 -19.82 -2.19
CA TYR A 300 17.90 -20.77 -2.36
C TYR A 300 18.24 -22.17 -1.81
N ALA A 301 19.46 -22.65 -2.03
CA ALA A 301 19.89 -23.95 -1.52
C ALA A 301 19.87 -24.00 0.01
N ALA A 302 20.36 -22.94 0.68
CA ALA A 302 20.29 -22.82 2.13
C ALA A 302 18.84 -22.81 2.64
N TYR A 303 17.92 -22.15 1.92
CA TYR A 303 16.49 -22.20 2.19
C TYR A 303 15.94 -23.64 2.09
N ALA A 304 16.22 -24.36 1.01
CA ALA A 304 15.73 -25.72 0.83
C ALA A 304 16.25 -26.68 1.91
N GLU A 305 17.50 -26.51 2.33
CA GLU A 305 18.10 -27.24 3.47
C GLU A 305 17.43 -26.89 4.79
N ALA A 306 17.15 -25.61 5.05
CA ALA A 306 16.45 -25.15 6.24
C ALA A 306 15.04 -25.76 6.33
N ILE A 307 14.28 -25.76 5.23
CA ILE A 307 12.97 -26.43 5.17
C ILE A 307 13.12 -27.93 5.46
N ARG A 308 14.11 -28.62 4.88
CA ARG A 308 14.34 -30.04 5.17
C ARG A 308 14.56 -30.29 6.66
N ARG A 309 15.26 -29.39 7.35
CA ARG A 309 15.53 -29.48 8.80
C ARG A 309 14.29 -29.23 9.65
N GLU A 310 13.38 -28.34 9.23
CA GLU A 310 12.11 -28.12 9.94
C GLU A 310 11.22 -29.38 9.86
N TYR A 311 11.18 -30.00 8.68
CA TYR A 311 10.45 -31.25 8.44
C TYR A 311 11.30 -32.50 8.70
N HIS A 312 12.29 -32.43 9.61
CA HIS A 312 13.17 -33.58 9.93
C HIS A 312 12.40 -34.82 10.42
N TRP A 313 11.21 -34.61 10.98
CA TRP A 313 10.34 -35.67 11.50
C TRP A 313 9.57 -36.41 10.40
N VAL A 314 9.53 -35.87 9.17
CA VAL A 314 8.91 -36.52 8.02
C VAL A 314 9.91 -37.50 7.41
N ASP A 315 9.43 -38.72 7.15
CA ASP A 315 10.19 -39.75 6.42
C ASP A 315 10.71 -39.20 5.08
N GLU A 316 11.93 -39.58 4.70
CA GLU A 316 12.61 -39.03 3.52
C GLU A 316 11.83 -39.24 2.22
N ALA A 317 11.20 -40.41 2.02
CA ALA A 317 10.43 -40.68 0.80
C ALA A 317 9.16 -39.82 0.76
N ALA A 318 8.48 -39.69 1.91
CA ALA A 318 7.29 -38.85 2.04
C ALA A 318 7.63 -37.35 1.88
N TYR A 319 8.72 -36.89 2.47
CA TYR A 319 9.21 -35.51 2.32
C TYR A 319 9.52 -35.19 0.86
N ARG A 320 10.28 -36.06 0.18
CA ARG A 320 10.60 -35.89 -1.24
C ARG A 320 9.35 -35.81 -2.10
N ALA A 321 8.39 -36.71 -1.91
CA ALA A 321 7.13 -36.69 -2.65
C ALA A 321 6.33 -35.40 -2.42
N GLY A 322 6.18 -34.99 -1.15
CA GLY A 322 5.48 -33.76 -0.78
C GLY A 322 6.16 -32.50 -1.34
N ARG A 323 7.48 -32.40 -1.19
CA ARG A 323 8.27 -31.28 -1.69
C ARG A 323 8.20 -31.18 -3.21
N GLN A 324 8.32 -32.31 -3.94
CA GLN A 324 8.11 -32.32 -5.40
C GLN A 324 6.73 -31.78 -5.80
N GLY A 325 5.67 -32.15 -5.05
CA GLY A 325 4.32 -31.63 -5.26
C GLY A 325 4.26 -30.11 -5.13
N VAL A 326 4.85 -29.54 -4.08
CA VAL A 326 4.93 -28.09 -3.87
C VAL A 326 5.68 -27.40 -5.02
N LEU A 327 6.83 -27.92 -5.43
CA LEU A 327 7.64 -27.34 -6.51
C LEU A 327 6.88 -27.35 -7.84
N ARG A 328 6.22 -28.47 -8.19
CA ARG A 328 5.40 -28.58 -9.42
C ARG A 328 4.24 -27.60 -9.39
N ALA A 329 3.53 -27.50 -8.26
CA ALA A 329 2.41 -26.56 -8.10
C ALA A 329 2.83 -25.10 -8.33
N PHE A 330 4.04 -24.69 -7.90
CA PHE A 330 4.56 -23.35 -8.23
C PHE A 330 4.93 -23.21 -9.71
N LEU A 331 5.57 -24.23 -10.31
CA LEU A 331 5.96 -24.20 -11.71
C LEU A 331 4.77 -24.14 -12.68
N GLU A 332 3.63 -24.71 -12.30
CA GLU A 332 2.37 -24.68 -13.05
C GLU A 332 1.67 -23.31 -13.02
N ARG A 333 2.02 -22.42 -12.08
CA ARG A 333 1.43 -21.08 -12.03
C ARG A 333 1.82 -20.29 -13.28
N PRO A 334 0.90 -19.52 -13.89
CA PRO A 334 1.25 -18.59 -14.96
C PRO A 334 2.29 -17.55 -14.52
N ARG A 335 2.20 -17.10 -13.27
CA ARG A 335 3.15 -16.19 -12.62
C ARG A 335 3.35 -16.64 -11.17
N ILE A 336 4.59 -16.67 -10.71
CA ILE A 336 4.93 -16.86 -9.29
C ILE A 336 4.78 -15.51 -8.58
N TYR A 337 5.26 -14.43 -9.21
CA TYR A 337 5.19 -13.07 -8.67
C TYR A 337 4.14 -12.21 -9.39
N ASN A 338 3.32 -11.52 -8.61
CA ASN A 338 2.10 -10.83 -9.05
C ASN A 338 2.32 -9.32 -9.26
N THR A 339 3.29 -8.76 -8.57
CA THR A 339 3.77 -7.39 -8.69
C THR A 339 4.72 -7.33 -9.86
N GLN A 340 4.45 -6.44 -10.83
CA GLN A 340 5.23 -6.39 -12.08
C GLN A 340 6.73 -6.24 -11.84
N ARG A 341 7.13 -5.34 -10.93
CA ARG A 341 8.54 -5.14 -10.56
C ARG A 341 9.22 -6.42 -10.07
N TRP A 342 8.55 -7.17 -9.19
CA TRP A 342 9.12 -8.37 -8.58
C TRP A 342 9.06 -9.58 -9.51
N HIS A 343 8.06 -9.66 -10.37
CA HIS A 343 8.05 -10.60 -11.49
C HIS A 343 9.28 -10.42 -12.38
N ASP A 344 9.55 -9.20 -12.83
CA ASP A 344 10.67 -8.94 -13.73
C ASP A 344 12.02 -9.20 -13.05
N ALA A 345 12.11 -8.97 -11.73
CA ALA A 345 13.31 -9.21 -10.95
C ALA A 345 13.57 -10.69 -10.63
N TRP A 346 12.52 -11.48 -10.33
CA TRP A 346 12.67 -12.77 -9.64
C TRP A 346 12.09 -13.97 -10.37
N GLU A 347 11.13 -13.81 -11.28
CA GLU A 347 10.37 -14.93 -11.88
C GLU A 347 11.29 -15.95 -12.58
N ALA A 348 12.23 -15.46 -13.40
CA ALA A 348 13.14 -16.32 -14.16
C ALA A 348 14.06 -17.13 -13.23
N GLN A 349 14.66 -16.48 -12.23
CA GLN A 349 15.54 -17.12 -11.26
C GLN A 349 14.77 -18.11 -10.38
N ALA A 350 13.55 -17.77 -9.96
CA ALA A 350 12.69 -18.66 -9.19
C ALA A 350 12.39 -19.95 -9.94
N ARG A 351 12.00 -19.86 -11.21
CA ARG A 351 11.75 -21.05 -12.03
C ARG A 351 13.01 -21.88 -12.25
N ALA A 352 14.19 -21.26 -12.37
CA ALA A 352 15.44 -21.99 -12.47
C ALA A 352 15.75 -22.77 -11.18
N ASN A 353 15.63 -22.11 -10.02
CA ASN A 353 15.87 -22.73 -8.71
C ASN A 353 14.90 -23.89 -8.44
N LEU A 354 13.59 -23.68 -8.65
CA LEU A 354 12.55 -24.70 -8.47
C LEU A 354 12.79 -25.93 -9.35
N ARG A 355 13.15 -25.75 -10.63
CA ARG A 355 13.47 -26.86 -11.55
C ARG A 355 14.74 -27.60 -11.13
N GLN A 356 15.75 -26.89 -10.66
CA GLN A 356 16.99 -27.50 -10.20
C GLN A 356 16.76 -28.35 -8.94
N GLU A 357 16.00 -27.86 -7.98
CA GLU A 357 15.62 -28.66 -6.80
C GLU A 357 14.79 -29.87 -7.21
N LEU A 358 13.81 -29.69 -8.11
CA LEU A 358 12.97 -30.77 -8.60
C LEU A 358 13.80 -31.89 -9.26
N ALA A 359 14.78 -31.55 -10.12
CA ALA A 359 15.68 -32.53 -10.74
C ALA A 359 16.49 -33.32 -9.68
N ARG A 360 17.06 -32.64 -8.68
CA ARG A 360 17.78 -33.30 -7.57
C ARG A 360 16.87 -34.25 -6.78
N LEU A 361 15.62 -33.86 -6.55
CA LEU A 361 14.63 -34.69 -5.88
C LEU A 361 14.15 -35.86 -6.77
N GLU A 362 14.23 -35.76 -8.09
CA GLU A 362 13.92 -36.86 -9.02
C GLU A 362 15.12 -37.80 -9.24
N GLY A 363 16.31 -37.44 -8.75
CA GLY A 363 17.55 -38.20 -8.97
C GLY A 363 18.11 -38.04 -10.38
N ARG A 364 17.85 -36.89 -11.02
CA ARG A 364 18.26 -36.54 -12.39
C ARG A 364 19.39 -35.53 -12.41
#